data_AF-A0A645GGT1-F1
#
_entry.id   AF-A0A645GGT1-F1
#
_cell.length_a   1.000
_cell.length_b   1.000
_cell.length_c   1.000
_cell.angle_alpha   90.00
_cell.angle_beta   90.00
_cell.angle_gamma   90.00
#
_symmetry.space_group_name_H-M   'P 1'
#
loop_
_entity.id
_entity.type
_entity.pdbx_description
1 polymer ?
#
loop_
_entity_poly.entity_id
_entity_poly.type
_entity_poly.pdbx_seq_one_letter_code
_entity_poly.pdbx_strand_id
1 'polypeptide(L)'
;MNIDFSIETLRYYKKLEIPVLLVRYSEFRDCSYVKWIYNVDMFLSKKNAKTLRIKLEKEDLWTSSTSNEIEKQLLKLKKIKVIYVQV
;
A
#
# COMPACT_ATOMS: atom_id res chain seq x y z
N MET A 1 -0.92 14.25 2.16
CA MET A 1 -2.09 13.93 3.01
C MET A 1 -1.72 12.79 3.95
N ASN A 2 -2.32 12.66 5.14
CA ASN A 2 -1.96 11.59 6.09
C ASN A 2 -3.20 10.72 6.42
N ILE A 3 -2.97 9.42 6.62
CA ILE A 3 -3.97 8.50 7.15
C ILE A 3 -3.36 7.74 8.32
N ASP A 4 -4.07 7.71 9.44
CA ASP A 4 -3.67 6.91 10.59
C ASP A 4 -4.39 5.55 10.53
N PHE A 5 -3.63 4.47 10.50
CA PHE A 5 -4.13 3.10 10.55
C PHE A 5 -3.85 2.48 11.90
N SER A 6 -4.74 1.61 12.40
CA SER A 6 -4.41 0.78 13.55
C SER A 6 -3.28 -0.20 13.18
N ILE A 7 -2.38 -0.48 14.12
CA ILE A 7 -1.33 -1.48 13.90
C ILE A 7 -1.95 -2.86 13.64
N GLU A 8 -3.08 -3.18 14.26
CA GLU A 8 -3.79 -4.45 14.04
C GLU A 8 -4.24 -4.62 12.59
N THR A 9 -4.78 -3.57 11.98
CA THR A 9 -5.16 -3.56 10.56
C THR A 9 -3.95 -3.81 9.67
N LEU A 10 -2.82 -3.15 9.93
CA LEU A 10 -1.59 -3.33 9.16
C LEU A 10 -0.99 -4.73 9.35
N ARG A 11 -1.05 -5.28 10.56
CA ARG A 11 -0.66 -6.67 10.85
C ARG A 11 -1.54 -7.65 10.11
N TYR A 12 -2.85 -7.42 10.05
CA TYR A 12 -3.78 -8.24 9.29
C TYR A 12 -3.41 -8.23 7.81
N TYR A 13 -3.19 -7.07 7.20
CA TYR A 13 -2.77 -6.99 5.80
C TYR A 13 -1.45 -7.70 5.51
N LYS A 14 -0.46 -7.61 6.42
CA LYS A 14 0.80 -8.34 6.28
C LYS A 14 0.60 -9.87 6.29
N LYS A 15 -0.40 -10.38 7.02
CA LYS A 15 -0.71 -11.82 7.07
C LYS A 15 -1.40 -12.36 5.82
N LEU A 16 -2.03 -11.51 5.01
CA LEU A 16 -2.82 -11.98 3.87
C LEU A 16 -1.96 -12.49 2.70
N GLU A 17 -0.63 -12.33 2.73
CA GLU A 17 0.31 -12.75 1.68
C GLU A 17 -0.13 -12.34 0.24
N ILE A 18 -0.90 -11.26 0.16
CA ILE A 18 -1.37 -10.63 -1.06
C ILE A 18 -0.99 -9.15 -1.04
N PRO A 19 -0.73 -8.54 -2.21
CA PRO A 19 -0.51 -7.11 -2.31
C PRO A 19 -1.78 -6.35 -1.88
N VAL A 20 -1.62 -5.38 -0.98
CA VAL A 20 -2.72 -4.49 -0.57
C VAL A 20 -2.44 -3.08 -1.07
N LEU A 21 -3.44 -2.50 -1.73
CA LEU A 21 -3.42 -1.16 -2.27
C LEU A 21 -4.32 -0.24 -1.43
N LEU A 22 -3.77 0.88 -0.97
CA LEU A 22 -4.50 1.92 -0.28
C LEU A 22 -4.93 2.97 -1.30
N VAL A 23 -6.24 3.21 -1.39
CA VAL A 23 -6.82 4.26 -2.24
C VAL A 23 -7.56 5.25 -1.35
N ARG A 24 -7.29 6.55 -1.53
CA ARG A 24 -8.00 7.60 -0.82
C ARG A 24 -8.30 8.78 -1.73
N TYR A 25 -9.57 9.15 -1.79
CA TYR A 25 -10.03 10.38 -2.40
C TYR A 25 -9.95 11.55 -1.41
N SER A 26 -9.62 12.73 -1.92
CA SER A 26 -9.58 14.00 -1.19
C SER A 26 -10.51 14.98 -1.88
N GLU A 27 -11.73 15.15 -1.34
CA GLU A 27 -12.69 16.13 -1.85
C GLU A 27 -12.12 17.55 -1.88
N PHE A 28 -11.42 17.97 -0.82
CA PHE A 28 -10.78 19.29 -0.74
C PHE A 28 -9.80 19.59 -1.89
N ARG A 29 -9.22 18.55 -2.51
CA ARG A 29 -8.23 18.70 -3.59
C ARG A 29 -8.73 18.15 -4.92
N ASP A 30 -9.96 17.64 -4.95
CA ASP A 30 -10.55 16.92 -6.07
C ASP A 30 -9.57 15.92 -6.71
N CYS A 31 -8.95 15.08 -5.89
CA CYS A 31 -7.95 14.12 -6.37
C CYS A 31 -7.91 12.83 -5.56
N SER A 32 -7.43 11.78 -6.20
CA SER A 32 -7.22 10.47 -5.59
C SER A 32 -5.73 10.21 -5.36
N TYR A 33 -5.43 9.52 -4.29
CA TYR A 33 -4.11 9.02 -3.96
C TYR A 33 -4.12 7.50 -3.90
N VAL A 34 -3.07 6.87 -4.39
CA VAL A 34 -2.89 5.43 -4.43
C VAL A 34 -1.49 5.04 -3.99
N LYS A 35 -1.41 4.16 -3.00
CA LYS A 35 -0.15 3.71 -2.41
C LYS A 35 -0.19 2.24 -2.05
N TRP A 36 0.86 1.50 -2.36
CA TRP A 36 1.01 0.13 -1.90
C TRP A 36 1.43 0.06 -0.43
N ILE A 37 0.77 -0.80 0.35
CA ILE A 37 1.03 -0.92 1.80
C ILE A 37 1.71 -2.23 2.22
N TYR A 38 2.26 -2.99 1.26
CA TYR A 38 2.92 -4.29 1.53
C TYR A 38 4.26 -4.17 2.29
N ASN A 39 4.92 -3.00 2.22
CA ASN A 39 6.25 -2.74 2.80
C ASN A 39 6.22 -1.71 3.93
N VAL A 40 5.06 -1.50 4.57
CA VAL A 40 4.99 -0.60 5.72
C VAL A 40 5.83 -1.19 6.85
N ASP A 41 6.98 -0.57 7.09
CA ASP A 41 7.95 -1.01 8.08
C ASP A 41 7.41 -0.74 9.49
N MET A 42 6.71 -1.74 10.04
CA MET A 42 6.14 -1.69 11.38
C MET A 42 7.23 -1.66 12.47
N PHE A 43 8.50 -1.93 12.15
CA PHE A 43 9.59 -1.95 13.13
C PHE A 43 9.93 -0.56 13.69
N LEU A 44 9.57 0.51 12.99
CA LEU A 44 9.77 1.90 13.46
C LEU A 44 8.67 2.40 14.40
N SER A 45 7.64 1.60 14.67
CA SER A 45 6.60 1.98 15.62
C SER A 45 7.14 1.92 17.05
N LYS A 46 6.97 3.00 17.82
CA LYS A 46 7.33 3.04 19.25
C LYS A 46 6.67 1.83 19.95
N LYS A 47 7.34 1.28 20.97
CA LYS A 47 7.03 -0.02 21.61
C LYS A 47 5.56 -0.25 22.03
N ASN A 48 4.70 0.78 22.08
CA ASN A 48 3.27 0.71 22.40
C ASN A 48 2.36 1.55 21.47
N ALA A 49 2.80 1.90 20.27
CA ALA A 49 1.97 2.68 19.36
C ALA A 49 0.69 1.89 18.97
N LYS A 50 -0.48 2.52 19.06
CA LYS A 50 -1.76 1.91 18.63
C LYS A 50 -2.01 2.13 17.14
N THR A 51 -1.46 3.21 16.60
CA THR A 51 -1.64 3.63 15.22
C THR A 51 -0.31 3.92 14.55
N LEU A 52 -0.27 3.73 13.24
CA LEU A 52 0.82 4.16 12.38
C LEU A 52 0.28 5.15 11.36
N ARG A 53 0.98 6.27 11.21
CA ARG A 53 0.66 7.29 10.21
C ARG A 53 1.29 6.93 8.88
N ILE A 54 0.45 6.70 7.87
CA ILE A 54 0.87 6.58 6.47
C ILE A 54 0.78 7.96 5.83
N LYS A 55 1.91 8.41 5.28
CA LYS A 55 1.98 9.64 4.48
C LYS A 55 1.69 9.33 3.02
N LEU A 56 0.73 10.06 2.45
CA LEU A 56 0.44 10.13 1.03
C LEU A 56 1.12 11.37 0.47
N GLU A 57 2.09 11.14 -0.40
CA GLU A 57 2.95 12.17 -1.00
C GLU A 57 2.50 12.46 -2.44
N LYS A 58 3.27 13.28 -3.16
CA LYS A 58 2.87 13.73 -4.50
C LYS A 58 2.94 12.58 -5.51
N GLU A 59 3.88 11.68 -5.29
CA GLU A 59 4.15 10.48 -6.09
C GLU A 59 3.01 9.47 -5.96
N ASP A 60 2.24 9.54 -4.86
CA ASP A 60 1.06 8.71 -4.65
C ASP A 60 -0.18 9.29 -5.34
N LEU A 61 -0.12 10.43 -6.05
CA LEU A 61 -1.28 10.98 -6.76
C LEU A 61 -1.68 10.07 -7.93
N TRP A 62 -2.99 9.86 -8.09
CA TRP A 62 -3.54 9.24 -9.27
C TRP A 62 -3.40 10.18 -10.47
N THR A 63 -2.69 9.71 -11.49
CA THR A 63 -2.49 10.38 -12.77
C THR A 63 -2.99 9.48 -13.90
N SER A 64 -2.87 9.95 -15.15
CA SER A 64 -3.18 9.15 -16.33
C SER A 64 -2.27 7.91 -16.49
N SER A 65 -1.10 7.86 -15.86
CA SER A 65 -0.20 6.71 -15.93
C SER A 65 -0.42 5.68 -14.82
N THR A 66 -1.11 6.05 -13.73
CA THR A 66 -1.20 5.24 -12.51
C THR A 66 -1.82 3.86 -12.75
N SER A 67 -2.86 3.76 -13.59
CA SER A 67 -3.48 2.47 -13.93
C SER A 67 -2.49 1.51 -14.59
N ASN A 68 -1.73 1.99 -15.57
CA ASN A 68 -0.71 1.22 -16.28
C ASN A 68 0.44 0.80 -15.35
N GLU A 69 0.81 1.66 -14.40
CA GLU A 69 1.86 1.36 -13.42
C GLU A 69 1.42 0.26 -12.44
N ILE A 70 0.18 0.33 -11.95
CA ILE A 70 -0.41 -0.69 -11.09
C ILE A 70 -0.45 -2.04 -11.83
N GLU A 71 -0.89 -2.05 -13.09
CA GLU A 71 -0.91 -3.28 -13.89
C GLU A 71 0.49 -3.88 -14.05
N LYS A 72 1.49 -3.05 -14.40
CA LYS A 72 2.89 -3.48 -14.50
C LYS A 72 3.41 -4.06 -13.17
N GLN A 73 3.06 -3.46 -12.04
CA GLN A 73 3.45 -3.95 -10.72
C GLN A 73 2.75 -5.27 -10.38
N LEU A 74 1.46 -5.40 -10.66
CA LEU A 74 0.70 -6.65 -10.50
C LEU A 74 1.28 -7.79 -11.34
N LEU A 75 1.69 -7.52 -12.58
CA LEU A 75 2.35 -8.51 -13.44
C LEU A 75 3.69 -8.98 -12.86
N LYS A 76 4.48 -8.07 -12.26
CA LYS A 76 5.73 -8.45 -11.56
C LYS A 76 5.44 -9.33 -10.34
N LEU A 77 4.40 -9.01 -9.57
CA LEU A 77 4.01 -9.77 -8.37
C LEU A 77 3.49 -11.17 -8.73
N LYS A 78 2.74 -11.31 -9.83
CA LYS A 78 2.31 -12.60 -10.36
C LYS A 78 3.49 -13.48 -10.77
N LYS A 79 4.49 -12.93 -11.47
CA LYS A 79 5.69 -13.68 -11.90
C LYS A 79 6.48 -14.25 -10.71
N ILE A 80 6.53 -13.54 -9.58
CA ILE A 80 7.20 -14.01 -8.37
C ILE A 80 6.47 -15.25 -7.81
N LYS A 81 5.13 -15.23 -7.69
CA LYS A 81 4.39 -16.42 -7.19
C LYS A 81 4.51 -17.64 -8.12
N VAL A 82 4.61 -17.45 -9.44
CA VAL A 82 4.77 -18.56 -10.39
C VAL A 82 6.15 -19.23 -10.28
N ILE A 83 7.21 -18.47 -9.99
CA ILE A 83 8.57 -19.06 -9.80
C ILE A 83 8.65 -19.91 -8.52
N TYR A 84 7.88 -19.58 -7.47
CA TYR A 84 7.77 -20.41 -6.26
C TYR A 84 6.83 -21.62 -6.42
N VAL A 85 6.19 -21.77 -7.58
CA VAL A 85 5.40 -22.96 -7.96
C VAL A 85 6.06 -23.60 -9.19
N GLN A 86 7.29 -24.03 -9.04
CA GLN A 86 7.86 -25.10 -9.86
C GLN A 86 8.19 -26.25 -8.90
N VAL A 87 7.26 -27.20 -8.83
CA VAL A 87 7.45 -28.56 -8.31
C VAL A 87 7.72 -29.45 -9.52
#